data_AF-A0A7C3HLY7-F1
#
_entry.id   AF-A0A7C3HLY7-F1
#
_cell.length_a   1.000
_cell.length_b   1.000
_cell.length_c   1.000
_cell.angle_alpha   90.00
_cell.angle_beta   90.00
_cell.angle_gamma   90.00
#
_symmetry.space_group_name_H-M   'P 1'
#
loop_
_entity.id
_entity.type
_entity.pdbx_description
1 polymer ?
#
loop_
_entity_poly.entity_id
_entity_poly.type
_entity_poly.pdbx_seq_one_letter_code
_entity_poly.pdbx_strand_id
1 'polypeptide(L)'
;MMEPSSRLIALLNGDETAMELDEAAMEVAALDHGGMARQGVFRQLDLWAAKVRERAGPNASGPMLLHALNSVLFEEEKLEGDRDDYYAPANSCIDLVMARRKGLPITLSVICIEVGRRAGLPLSGVNLPAHFVCRFDDASGVRVMIDPFDRGRLLTEQDCIEFISQLTGGAQLPPVEELFAPAPKSRIIARMLNNLHGAYWRRGDVGKAADVVQWLRLASRG
;
A
#
# COMPACT_ATOMS: atom_id res chain seq x y z
N MET A 1 0.00 26.46 1.39
CA MET A 1 0.43 25.16 0.85
C MET A 1 0.90 24.32 2.02
N MET A 2 0.51 23.05 2.10
CA MET A 2 1.04 22.15 3.13
C MET A 2 2.42 21.68 2.67
N GLU A 3 3.43 21.93 3.48
CA GLU A 3 4.78 21.43 3.24
C GLU A 3 4.89 20.00 3.80
N PRO A 4 5.64 19.10 3.14
CA PRO A 4 5.90 17.77 3.69
C PRO A 4 6.78 17.88 4.92
N SER A 5 6.65 16.93 5.85
CA SER A 5 7.53 16.91 7.02
C SER A 5 8.98 16.65 6.62
N SER A 6 9.93 17.09 7.45
CA SER A 6 11.35 16.78 7.25
C SER A 6 11.62 15.27 7.23
N ARG A 7 10.82 14.48 7.97
CA ARG A 7 10.89 13.02 7.98
C ARG A 7 10.42 12.43 6.65
N LEU A 8 9.34 12.95 6.07
CA LEU A 8 8.88 12.53 4.74
C LEU A 8 9.90 12.87 3.65
N ILE A 9 10.52 14.06 3.72
CA ILE A 9 11.61 14.44 2.80
C ILE A 9 12.80 13.49 2.94
N ALA A 10 13.22 13.17 4.16
CA ALA A 10 14.31 12.22 4.40
C ALA A 10 13.97 10.82 3.86
N LEU A 11 12.74 10.33 4.10
CA LEU A 11 12.27 9.06 3.57
C LEU A 11 12.32 9.05 2.04
N LEU A 12 11.80 10.09 1.39
CA LEU A 12 11.78 10.21 -0.07
C LEU A 12 13.18 10.28 -0.69
N ASN A 13 14.18 10.75 0.06
CA ASN A 13 15.59 10.74 -0.34
C ASN A 13 16.33 9.44 0.05
N GLY A 14 15.62 8.41 0.53
CA GLY A 14 16.15 7.07 0.74
C GLY A 14 16.45 6.69 2.20
N ASP A 15 16.18 7.56 3.18
CA ASP A 15 16.24 7.17 4.60
C ASP A 15 14.99 6.36 4.99
N GLU A 16 15.05 5.05 4.76
CA GLU A 16 13.99 4.09 5.10
C GLU A 16 13.66 4.02 6.60
N THR A 17 14.47 4.62 7.47
CA THR A 17 14.24 4.66 8.91
C THR A 17 13.56 5.95 9.37
N ALA A 18 13.49 6.97 8.52
CA ALA A 18 12.97 8.30 8.86
C ALA A 18 11.52 8.26 9.37
N MET A 19 10.67 7.42 8.80
CA MET A 19 9.29 7.23 9.25
C MET A 19 8.67 5.89 8.85
N GLU A 20 7.62 5.50 9.56
CA GLU A 20 6.81 4.33 9.21
C GLU A 20 5.88 4.61 8.02
N LEU A 21 5.45 3.54 7.34
CA LEU A 21 4.74 3.66 6.06
C LEU A 21 3.32 4.24 6.25
N ASP A 22 2.65 3.92 7.35
CA ASP A 22 1.36 4.50 7.75
C ASP A 22 1.46 6.01 8.01
N GLU A 23 2.53 6.45 8.68
CA GLU A 23 2.79 7.87 8.93
C GLU A 23 2.98 8.63 7.61
N ALA A 24 3.74 8.05 6.67
CA ALA A 24 3.98 8.65 5.36
C ALA A 24 2.71 8.66 4.50
N ALA A 25 1.93 7.58 4.51
CA ALA A 25 0.64 7.51 3.81
C ALA A 25 -0.37 8.53 4.36
N MET A 26 -0.34 8.83 5.66
CA MET A 26 -1.14 9.90 6.25
C MET A 26 -0.72 11.29 5.77
N GLU A 27 0.57 11.54 5.55
CA GLU A 27 1.03 12.81 4.95
C GLU A 27 0.61 12.92 3.48
N VAL A 28 0.64 11.82 2.72
CA VAL A 28 0.07 11.79 1.36
C VAL A 28 -1.42 12.14 1.37
N ALA A 29 -2.21 11.56 2.28
CA ALA A 29 -3.64 11.87 2.40
C ALA A 29 -3.90 13.34 2.76
N ALA A 30 -3.01 13.96 3.56
CA ALA A 30 -3.16 15.34 3.99
C ALA A 30 -3.08 16.37 2.85
N LEU A 31 -2.53 16.00 1.68
CA LEU A 31 -2.57 16.81 0.47
C LEU A 31 -4.00 16.99 -0.09
N ASP A 32 -4.93 16.07 0.18
CA ASP A 32 -6.29 16.18 -0.36
C ASP A 32 -7.21 17.02 0.52
N HIS A 33 -7.19 16.77 1.83
CA HIS A 33 -8.17 17.32 2.78
C HIS A 33 -7.58 17.71 4.15
N GLY A 34 -6.26 17.60 4.32
CA GLY A 34 -5.55 17.97 5.55
C GLY A 34 -5.37 16.81 6.55
N GLY A 35 -4.78 17.11 7.72
CA GLY A 35 -4.34 16.10 8.69
C GLY A 35 -5.38 15.61 9.71
N MET A 36 -6.68 15.84 9.49
CA MET A 36 -7.71 15.75 10.54
C MET A 36 -7.98 14.32 11.07
N ALA A 37 -7.63 13.26 10.33
CA ALA A 37 -7.97 11.88 10.67
C ALA A 37 -6.84 11.03 11.28
N ARG A 38 -5.62 11.59 11.48
CA ARG A 38 -4.40 10.81 11.77
C ARG A 38 -4.52 9.83 12.96
N GLN A 39 -5.00 10.31 14.10
CA GLN A 39 -5.15 9.45 15.29
C GLN A 39 -6.20 8.37 15.11
N GLY A 40 -7.27 8.64 14.35
CA GLY A 40 -8.32 7.66 14.06
C GLY A 40 -7.80 6.51 13.20
N VAL A 41 -7.01 6.83 12.17
CA VAL A 41 -6.35 5.83 11.32
C VAL A 41 -5.45 4.90 12.13
N PHE A 42 -4.54 5.46 12.94
CA PHE A 42 -3.60 4.63 13.70
C PHE A 42 -4.31 3.71 14.70
N ARG A 43 -5.31 4.24 15.43
CA ARG A 43 -6.14 3.42 16.31
C ARG A 43 -6.86 2.31 15.55
N GLN A 44 -7.37 2.59 14.36
CA GLN A 44 -8.07 1.59 13.56
C GLN A 44 -7.12 0.49 13.03
N LEU A 45 -5.89 0.85 12.64
CA LEU A 45 -4.84 -0.13 12.30
C LEU A 45 -4.50 -1.02 13.50
N ASP A 46 -4.37 -0.43 14.70
CA ASP A 46 -4.11 -1.19 15.93
C ASP A 46 -5.27 -2.14 16.27
N LEU A 47 -6.52 -1.69 16.10
CA LEU A 47 -7.72 -2.50 16.31
C LEU A 47 -7.77 -3.69 15.33
N TRP A 48 -7.51 -3.46 14.04
CA TRP A 48 -7.45 -4.55 13.06
C TRP A 48 -6.34 -5.53 13.37
N ALA A 49 -5.14 -5.05 13.72
CA ALA A 49 -4.04 -5.92 14.11
C ALA A 49 -4.35 -6.74 15.38
N ALA A 50 -5.08 -6.16 16.35
CA ALA A 50 -5.54 -6.89 17.52
C ALA A 50 -6.53 -8.01 17.14
N LYS A 51 -7.50 -7.74 16.26
CA LYS A 51 -8.42 -8.76 15.73
C LYS A 51 -7.67 -9.89 15.01
N VAL A 52 -6.64 -9.55 14.25
CA VAL A 52 -5.79 -10.55 13.56
C VAL A 52 -5.11 -11.47 14.58
N ARG A 53 -4.48 -10.91 15.62
CA ARG A 53 -3.83 -11.72 16.67
C ARG A 53 -4.83 -12.57 17.46
N GLU A 54 -6.00 -12.01 17.78
CA GLU A 54 -7.07 -12.72 18.48
C GLU A 54 -7.56 -13.92 17.66
N ARG A 55 -7.83 -13.72 16.36
CA ARG A 55 -8.27 -14.80 15.47
C ARG A 55 -7.20 -15.85 15.24
N ALA A 56 -5.95 -15.44 15.05
CA ALA A 56 -4.86 -16.38 14.82
C ALA A 56 -4.56 -17.23 16.07
N GLY A 57 -4.85 -16.69 17.25
CA GLY A 57 -4.60 -17.34 18.54
C GLY A 57 -3.18 -17.11 19.05
N PRO A 58 -2.89 -17.54 20.29
CA PRO A 58 -1.56 -17.39 20.88
C PRO A 58 -0.53 -18.25 20.15
N ASN A 59 0.69 -17.72 19.97
CA ASN A 59 1.80 -18.39 19.28
C ASN A 59 1.49 -18.83 17.84
N ALA A 60 0.59 -18.12 17.16
CA ALA A 60 0.25 -18.39 15.78
C ALA A 60 1.48 -18.31 14.85
N SER A 61 1.56 -19.24 13.90
CA SER A 61 2.57 -19.22 12.85
C SER A 61 2.29 -18.10 11.82
N GLY A 62 3.28 -17.76 11.00
CA GLY A 62 3.12 -16.81 9.91
C GLY A 62 1.94 -17.11 8.98
N PRO A 63 1.78 -18.35 8.48
CA PRO A 63 0.60 -18.75 7.69
C PRO A 63 -0.74 -18.59 8.43
N MET A 64 -0.79 -18.87 9.73
CA MET A 64 -2.01 -18.66 10.53
C MET A 64 -2.35 -17.17 10.67
N LEU A 65 -1.33 -16.33 10.93
CA LEU A 65 -1.48 -14.87 10.95
C LEU A 65 -1.91 -14.33 9.60
N LEU A 66 -1.35 -14.86 8.50
CA LEU A 66 -1.72 -14.47 7.14
C LEU A 66 -3.18 -14.80 6.84
N HIS A 67 -3.62 -16.02 7.18
CA HIS A 67 -5.02 -16.40 7.04
C HIS A 67 -5.94 -15.50 7.86
N ALA A 68 -5.60 -15.25 9.14
CA ALA A 68 -6.36 -14.36 10.01
C ALA A 68 -6.41 -12.92 9.47
N LEU A 69 -5.29 -12.41 8.96
CA LEU A 69 -5.21 -11.10 8.32
C LEU A 69 -6.16 -11.00 7.13
N ASN A 70 -6.16 -12.01 6.26
CA ASN A 70 -7.05 -12.03 5.11
C ASN A 70 -8.52 -12.03 5.52
N SER A 71 -8.92 -12.88 6.48
CA SER A 71 -10.30 -12.90 6.97
C SER A 71 -10.71 -11.60 7.64
N VAL A 72 -9.83 -10.96 8.43
CA VAL A 72 -10.16 -9.67 9.05
C VAL A 72 -10.29 -8.57 7.99
N LEU A 73 -9.29 -8.39 7.13
CA LEU A 73 -9.26 -7.23 6.24
C LEU A 73 -10.23 -7.34 5.06
N PHE A 74 -10.39 -8.53 4.49
CA PHE A 74 -11.11 -8.69 3.22
C PHE A 74 -12.47 -9.38 3.36
N GLU A 75 -12.68 -10.24 4.36
CA GLU A 75 -13.99 -10.88 4.58
C GLU A 75 -14.86 -10.07 5.55
N GLU A 76 -14.32 -9.68 6.70
CA GLU A 76 -15.06 -8.87 7.69
C GLU A 76 -15.11 -7.39 7.34
N GLU A 77 -13.95 -6.77 7.17
CA GLU A 77 -13.84 -5.33 6.95
C GLU A 77 -14.10 -4.97 5.47
N LYS A 78 -14.16 -5.98 4.59
CA LYS A 78 -14.58 -5.87 3.19
C LYS A 78 -13.76 -4.85 2.39
N LEU A 79 -12.47 -4.75 2.67
CA LEU A 79 -11.56 -3.96 1.85
C LEU A 79 -11.52 -4.53 0.43
N GLU A 80 -11.69 -3.68 -0.57
CA GLU A 80 -11.58 -4.09 -1.97
C GLU A 80 -11.11 -2.95 -2.88
N GLY A 81 -10.74 -3.31 -4.11
CA GLY A 81 -10.40 -2.36 -5.14
C GLY A 81 -11.59 -1.52 -5.61
N ASP A 82 -11.39 -0.22 -5.77
CA ASP A 82 -12.39 0.65 -6.42
C ASP A 82 -12.30 0.50 -7.94
N ARG A 83 -13.15 -0.36 -8.51
CA ARG A 83 -13.23 -0.58 -9.96
C ARG A 83 -14.16 0.42 -10.65
N ASP A 84 -15.03 1.09 -9.90
CA ASP A 84 -16.06 1.99 -10.41
C ASP A 84 -15.50 3.39 -10.66
N ASP A 85 -14.70 3.91 -9.71
CA ASP A 85 -13.99 5.20 -9.83
C ASP A 85 -12.51 5.01 -9.45
N TYR A 86 -11.79 4.21 -10.26
CA TYR A 86 -10.39 3.86 -10.01
C TYR A 86 -9.49 5.09 -9.80
N TYR A 87 -9.76 6.18 -10.52
CA TYR A 87 -8.98 7.42 -10.46
C TYR A 87 -9.52 8.45 -9.45
N ALA A 88 -10.30 8.04 -8.46
CA ALA A 88 -10.65 8.90 -7.32
C ALA A 88 -9.40 9.24 -6.48
N PRO A 89 -9.12 10.53 -6.19
CA PRO A 89 -8.07 10.92 -5.24
C PRO A 89 -8.24 10.24 -3.88
N ALA A 90 -9.50 10.01 -3.47
CA ALA A 90 -9.85 9.30 -2.26
C ALA A 90 -9.29 7.87 -2.19
N ASN A 91 -8.98 7.23 -3.32
CA ASN A 91 -8.38 5.90 -3.35
C ASN A 91 -6.88 5.88 -3.01
N SER A 92 -6.23 7.05 -3.01
CA SER A 92 -4.84 7.25 -2.57
C SER A 92 -4.73 7.70 -1.11
N CYS A 93 -5.84 8.08 -0.47
CA CYS A 93 -5.87 8.61 0.89
C CYS A 93 -6.23 7.50 1.88
N ILE A 94 -5.28 7.08 2.71
CA ILE A 94 -5.45 5.91 3.60
C ILE A 94 -6.68 6.01 4.51
N ASP A 95 -6.97 7.20 5.04
CA ASP A 95 -8.12 7.45 5.91
C ASP A 95 -9.46 7.29 5.18
N LEU A 96 -9.55 7.80 3.94
CA LEU A 96 -10.74 7.66 3.10
C LEU A 96 -10.90 6.24 2.58
N VAL A 97 -9.80 5.55 2.23
CA VAL A 97 -9.82 4.12 1.86
C VAL A 97 -10.32 3.28 3.01
N MET A 98 -9.82 3.53 4.23
CA MET A 98 -10.34 2.87 5.42
C MET A 98 -11.83 3.19 5.56
N ALA A 99 -12.26 4.45 5.61
CA ALA A 99 -13.67 4.79 5.81
C ALA A 99 -14.62 4.18 4.75
N ARG A 100 -14.22 4.19 3.48
CA ARG A 100 -15.04 3.71 2.33
C ARG A 100 -14.91 2.21 2.06
N ARG A 101 -13.88 1.58 2.62
CA ARG A 101 -13.44 0.22 2.33
C ARG A 101 -13.08 -0.04 0.86
N LYS A 102 -12.82 1.02 0.08
CA LYS A 102 -12.47 0.97 -1.35
C LYS A 102 -11.22 1.79 -1.62
N GLY A 103 -10.26 1.25 -2.37
CA GLY A 103 -8.99 1.94 -2.65
C GLY A 103 -8.21 1.45 -3.85
N LEU A 104 -7.02 2.02 -4.06
CA LEU A 104 -6.05 1.57 -5.06
C LEU A 104 -5.27 0.35 -4.55
N PRO A 105 -4.68 -0.47 -5.44
CA PRO A 105 -3.86 -1.61 -5.04
C PRO A 105 -2.80 -1.23 -4.01
N ILE A 106 -2.05 -0.15 -4.28
CA ILE A 106 -0.97 0.31 -3.40
C ILE A 106 -1.46 0.77 -2.02
N THR A 107 -2.58 1.49 -1.94
CA THR A 107 -3.10 2.01 -0.65
C THR A 107 -3.66 0.88 0.21
N LEU A 108 -4.36 -0.07 -0.42
CA LEU A 108 -4.84 -1.28 0.25
C LEU A 108 -3.66 -2.14 0.73
N SER A 109 -2.60 -2.25 -0.07
CA SER A 109 -1.36 -2.91 0.34
C SER A 109 -0.66 -2.22 1.51
N VAL A 110 -0.63 -0.89 1.57
CA VAL A 110 -0.10 -0.17 2.74
C VAL A 110 -0.88 -0.55 4.00
N ILE A 111 -2.22 -0.59 3.94
CA ILE A 111 -3.04 -1.03 5.07
C ILE A 111 -2.69 -2.47 5.48
N CYS A 112 -2.58 -3.38 4.51
CA CYS A 112 -2.20 -4.77 4.74
C CYS A 112 -0.83 -4.90 5.42
N ILE A 113 0.19 -4.21 4.89
CA ILE A 113 1.55 -4.17 5.45
C ILE A 113 1.55 -3.64 6.88
N GLU A 114 0.83 -2.56 7.14
CA GLU A 114 0.85 -1.89 8.44
C GLU A 114 0.03 -2.61 9.51
N VAL A 115 -1.04 -3.31 9.12
CA VAL A 115 -1.76 -4.24 10.00
C VAL A 115 -0.91 -5.48 10.27
N GLY A 116 -0.27 -6.05 9.23
CA GLY A 116 0.66 -7.17 9.36
C GLY A 116 1.79 -6.87 10.34
N ARG A 117 2.49 -5.74 10.15
CA ARG A 117 3.58 -5.26 11.03
C ARG A 117 3.15 -5.20 12.49
N ARG A 118 1.97 -4.63 12.77
CA ARG A 118 1.40 -4.56 14.13
C ARG A 118 0.97 -5.92 14.68
N ALA A 119 0.53 -6.83 13.82
CA ALA A 119 0.13 -8.18 14.19
C ALA A 119 1.33 -9.13 14.40
N GLY A 120 2.55 -8.70 14.06
CA GLY A 120 3.75 -9.55 14.09
C GLY A 120 3.93 -10.40 12.82
N LEU A 121 3.22 -10.07 11.73
CA LEU A 121 3.35 -10.68 10.43
C LEU A 121 4.08 -9.73 9.47
N PRO A 122 5.40 -9.90 9.25
CA PRO A 122 6.14 -9.05 8.33
C PRO A 122 5.66 -9.30 6.89
N LEU A 123 5.16 -8.24 6.26
CA LEU A 123 4.79 -8.22 4.84
C LEU A 123 5.61 -7.16 4.14
N SER A 124 5.98 -7.42 2.89
CA SER A 124 6.61 -6.43 2.00
C SER A 124 5.66 -6.06 0.86
N GLY A 125 5.82 -4.86 0.31
CA GLY A 125 5.12 -4.49 -0.92
C GLY A 125 5.92 -4.95 -2.13
N VAL A 126 5.26 -5.32 -3.23
CA VAL A 126 5.89 -5.68 -4.49
C VAL A 126 5.29 -4.87 -5.62
N ASN A 127 6.17 -4.24 -6.38
CA ASN A 127 5.81 -3.34 -7.45
C ASN A 127 5.67 -4.10 -8.77
N LEU A 128 4.44 -4.38 -9.20
CA LEU A 128 4.18 -5.04 -10.48
C LEU A 128 3.85 -4.01 -11.57
N PRO A 129 4.06 -4.34 -12.86
CA PRO A 129 3.55 -3.53 -13.96
C PRO A 129 2.04 -3.30 -13.82
N ALA A 130 1.63 -2.04 -13.82
CA ALA A 130 0.24 -1.58 -13.63
C ALA A 130 -0.48 -2.01 -12.33
N HIS A 131 0.18 -2.77 -11.43
CA HIS A 131 -0.45 -3.31 -10.21
C HIS A 131 0.48 -3.24 -9.00
N PHE A 132 -0.01 -3.58 -7.81
CA PHE A 132 0.80 -3.64 -6.58
C PHE A 132 0.22 -4.68 -5.65
N VAL A 133 1.08 -5.53 -5.08
CA VAL A 133 0.69 -6.65 -4.22
C VAL A 133 1.51 -6.65 -2.94
N CYS A 134 1.07 -7.40 -1.93
CA CYS A 134 1.89 -7.70 -0.76
C CYS A 134 2.58 -9.05 -0.94
N ARG A 135 3.74 -9.24 -0.32
CA ARG A 135 4.48 -10.50 -0.27
C ARG A 135 4.70 -10.90 1.18
N PHE A 136 4.36 -12.15 1.47
CA PHE A 136 4.72 -12.87 2.67
C PHE A 136 5.80 -13.89 2.32
N ASP A 137 6.92 -13.89 3.06
CA ASP A 137 7.97 -14.89 2.96
C ASP A 137 7.80 -15.88 4.11
N ASP A 138 7.43 -17.13 3.79
CA ASP A 138 7.32 -18.19 4.78
C ASP A 138 8.71 -18.69 5.23
N ALA A 139 8.77 -19.25 6.44
CA ALA A 139 10.00 -19.81 7.00
C ALA A 139 10.56 -20.99 6.16
N SER A 140 9.71 -21.65 5.36
CA SER A 140 10.14 -22.70 4.42
C SER A 140 10.72 -22.17 3.10
N GLY A 141 10.77 -20.85 2.91
CA GLY A 141 11.27 -20.20 1.69
C GLY A 141 10.20 -20.00 0.60
N VAL A 142 8.95 -20.37 0.88
CA VAL A 142 7.82 -20.12 -0.04
C VAL A 142 7.39 -18.66 0.04
N ARG A 143 7.27 -18.02 -1.12
CA ARG A 143 6.69 -16.67 -1.24
C ARG A 143 5.21 -16.78 -1.57
N VAL A 144 4.39 -16.09 -0.78
CA VAL A 144 2.96 -15.96 -1.03
C VAL A 144 2.68 -14.50 -1.35
N MET A 145 2.10 -14.25 -2.52
CA MET A 145 1.62 -12.93 -2.89
C MET A 145 0.17 -12.78 -2.44
N ILE A 146 -0.19 -11.59 -1.99
CA ILE A 146 -1.56 -11.23 -1.61
C ILE A 146 -1.95 -10.06 -2.49
N ASP A 147 -3.12 -10.12 -3.11
CA ASP A 147 -3.70 -9.01 -3.85
C ASP A 147 -4.83 -8.34 -3.03
N PRO A 148 -4.53 -7.26 -2.28
CA PRO A 148 -5.54 -6.50 -1.56
C PRO A 148 -6.60 -5.85 -2.46
N PHE A 149 -6.28 -5.56 -3.72
CA PHE A 149 -7.25 -4.99 -4.66
C PHE A 149 -8.30 -6.03 -5.06
N ASP A 150 -7.88 -7.30 -5.18
CA ASP A 150 -8.76 -8.45 -5.43
C ASP A 150 -9.12 -9.20 -4.14
N ARG A 151 -9.51 -8.44 -3.10
CA ARG A 151 -10.05 -8.96 -1.82
C ARG A 151 -9.15 -9.97 -1.11
N GLY A 152 -7.85 -9.74 -1.13
CA GLY A 152 -6.88 -10.60 -0.44
C GLY A 152 -6.59 -11.91 -1.16
N ARG A 153 -6.92 -12.02 -2.45
CA ARG A 153 -6.62 -13.20 -3.25
C ARG A 153 -5.15 -13.57 -3.11
N LEU A 154 -4.90 -14.82 -2.72
CA LEU A 154 -3.56 -15.37 -2.63
C LEU A 154 -3.11 -15.79 -4.03
N LEU A 155 -1.88 -15.43 -4.37
CA LEU A 155 -1.28 -15.63 -5.67
C LEU A 155 0.11 -16.26 -5.50
N THR A 156 0.45 -17.15 -6.41
CA THR A 156 1.83 -17.62 -6.62
C THR A 156 2.61 -16.65 -7.50
N GLU A 157 3.92 -16.80 -7.57
CA GLU A 157 4.74 -16.05 -8.54
C GLU A 157 4.28 -16.29 -9.98
N GLN A 158 3.87 -17.53 -10.29
CA GLN A 158 3.37 -17.90 -11.61
C GLN A 158 2.05 -17.20 -11.94
N ASP A 159 1.10 -17.13 -11.00
CA ASP A 159 -0.15 -16.40 -11.18
C ASP A 159 0.11 -14.91 -11.50
N CYS A 160 1.08 -14.31 -10.79
CA CYS A 160 1.50 -12.92 -11.04
C CYS A 160 2.13 -12.75 -12.43
N ILE A 161 3.02 -13.65 -12.84
CA ILE A 161 3.66 -13.62 -14.17
C ILE A 161 2.61 -13.72 -15.28
N GLU A 162 1.64 -14.62 -15.13
CA GLU A 162 0.54 -14.79 -16.10
C GLU A 162 -0.33 -13.54 -16.19
N PHE A 163 -0.72 -12.98 -15.04
CA PHE A 163 -1.46 -11.73 -14.97
C PHE A 163 -0.73 -10.57 -15.66
N ILE A 164 0.57 -10.41 -15.38
CA ILE A 164 1.38 -9.35 -15.98
C ILE A 164 1.52 -9.57 -17.48
N SER A 165 1.78 -10.80 -17.92
CA SER A 165 1.96 -11.13 -19.35
C SER A 165 0.69 -10.82 -20.15
N GLN A 166 -0.49 -11.06 -19.59
CA GLN A 166 -1.76 -10.67 -20.19
C GLN A 166 -1.91 -9.15 -20.32
N LEU A 167 -1.48 -8.39 -19.31
CA LEU A 167 -1.55 -6.92 -19.32
C LEU A 167 -0.55 -6.26 -20.27
N THR A 168 0.66 -6.80 -20.37
CA THR A 168 1.75 -6.20 -21.16
C THR A 168 1.81 -6.71 -22.60
N GLY A 169 0.91 -7.63 -22.98
CA GLY A 169 0.93 -8.26 -24.31
C GLY A 169 2.17 -9.14 -24.53
N GLY A 170 2.69 -9.77 -23.47
CA GLY A 170 3.88 -10.61 -23.53
C GLY A 170 5.20 -9.85 -23.61
N ALA A 171 5.24 -8.58 -23.15
CA ALA A 171 6.49 -7.85 -23.04
C ALA A 171 7.49 -8.59 -22.15
N GLN A 172 8.79 -8.47 -22.48
CA GLN A 172 9.84 -9.11 -21.71
C GLN A 172 9.86 -8.57 -20.28
N LEU A 173 9.73 -9.47 -19.31
CA LEU A 173 9.77 -9.15 -17.89
C LEU A 173 11.22 -9.18 -17.36
N PRO A 174 11.52 -8.40 -16.31
CA PRO A 174 12.75 -8.56 -15.54
C PRO A 174 12.87 -9.98 -14.96
N PRO A 175 14.08 -10.38 -14.51
CA PRO A 175 14.26 -11.61 -13.74
C PRO A 175 13.30 -11.68 -12.55
N VAL A 176 12.88 -12.89 -12.18
CA VAL A 176 11.90 -13.16 -11.11
C VAL A 176 12.33 -12.50 -9.79
N GLU A 177 13.62 -12.57 -9.46
CA GLU A 177 14.18 -11.97 -8.24
C GLU A 177 14.03 -10.45 -8.21
N GLU A 178 14.18 -9.79 -9.36
CA GLU A 178 13.99 -8.35 -9.50
C GLU A 178 12.51 -7.98 -9.53
N LEU A 179 11.70 -8.76 -10.26
CA LEU A 179 10.26 -8.54 -10.43
C LEU A 179 9.52 -8.63 -9.09
N PHE A 180 9.92 -9.56 -8.22
CA PHE A 180 9.32 -9.77 -6.91
C PHE A 180 10.14 -9.20 -5.74
N ALA A 181 11.10 -8.33 -6.02
CA ALA A 181 11.89 -7.66 -4.99
C ALA A 181 10.99 -6.80 -4.09
N PRO A 182 11.21 -6.78 -2.75
CA PRO A 182 10.51 -5.89 -1.84
C PRO A 182 10.70 -4.42 -2.24
N ALA A 183 9.59 -3.70 -2.40
CA ALA A 183 9.61 -2.27 -2.63
C ALA A 183 9.95 -1.55 -1.31
N PRO A 184 10.99 -0.68 -1.30
CA PRO A 184 11.29 0.14 -0.13
C PRO A 184 10.19 1.19 0.10
N LYS A 185 10.02 1.67 1.34
CA LYS A 185 8.95 2.61 1.72
C LYS A 185 9.02 3.89 0.90
N SER A 186 10.22 4.41 0.61
CA SER A 186 10.42 5.57 -0.28
C SER A 186 9.75 5.39 -1.66
N ARG A 187 9.91 4.21 -2.28
CA ARG A 187 9.33 3.88 -3.59
C ARG A 187 7.82 3.68 -3.52
N ILE A 188 7.31 3.08 -2.43
CA ILE A 188 5.86 2.94 -2.20
C ILE A 188 5.23 4.33 -2.14
N ILE A 189 5.78 5.23 -1.32
CA ILE A 189 5.24 6.58 -1.13
C ILE A 189 5.36 7.42 -2.40
N ALA A 190 6.48 7.34 -3.13
CA ALA A 190 6.62 8.00 -4.42
C ALA A 190 5.56 7.52 -5.43
N ARG A 191 5.23 6.22 -5.44
CA ARG A 191 4.15 5.69 -6.30
C ARG A 191 2.77 6.15 -5.84
N MET A 192 2.51 6.24 -4.53
CA MET A 192 1.26 6.83 -4.01
C MET A 192 1.09 8.29 -4.43
N LEU A 193 2.14 9.10 -4.33
CA LEU A 193 2.15 10.49 -4.80
C LEU A 193 1.87 10.55 -6.30
N ASN A 194 2.53 9.72 -7.12
CA ASN A 194 2.25 9.68 -8.57
C ASN A 194 0.80 9.29 -8.90
N ASN A 195 0.22 8.34 -8.15
CA ASN A 195 -1.19 7.97 -8.30
C ASN A 195 -2.12 9.15 -7.98
N LEU A 196 -1.85 9.86 -6.88
CA LEU A 196 -2.62 11.04 -6.47
C LEU A 196 -2.50 12.19 -7.48
N HIS A 197 -1.27 12.46 -7.96
CA HIS A 197 -1.04 13.41 -9.06
C HIS A 197 -1.87 13.05 -10.30
N GLY A 198 -1.82 11.78 -10.73
CA GLY A 198 -2.58 11.30 -11.88
C GLY A 198 -4.10 11.42 -11.70
N ALA A 199 -4.59 11.22 -10.47
CA ALA A 199 -6.01 11.39 -10.14
C ALA A 199 -6.45 12.86 -10.26
N TYR A 200 -5.69 13.80 -9.70
CA TYR A 200 -5.96 15.24 -9.84
C TYR A 200 -5.90 15.70 -11.29
N TRP A 201 -4.86 15.29 -12.02
CA TRP A 201 -4.67 15.67 -13.42
C TRP A 201 -5.85 15.24 -14.29
N ARG A 202 -6.33 14.00 -14.16
CA ARG A 202 -7.48 13.48 -14.93
C ARG A 202 -8.78 14.22 -14.62
N ARG A 203 -8.94 14.72 -13.40
CA ARG A 203 -10.11 15.51 -12.96
C ARG A 203 -9.99 17.01 -13.28
N GLY A 204 -8.87 17.45 -13.87
CA GLY A 204 -8.63 18.85 -14.21
C GLY A 204 -8.22 19.72 -13.02
N ASP A 205 -7.92 19.14 -11.86
CA ASP A 205 -7.43 19.88 -10.68
C ASP A 205 -5.91 20.12 -10.80
N VAL A 206 -5.55 21.06 -11.68
CA VAL A 206 -4.16 21.39 -11.99
C VAL A 206 -3.42 21.94 -10.77
N GLY A 207 -4.14 22.65 -9.87
CA GLY A 207 -3.56 23.21 -8.65
C GLY A 207 -3.07 22.10 -7.72
N LYS A 208 -3.95 21.15 -7.37
CA LYS A 208 -3.55 20.02 -6.52
C LYS A 208 -2.52 19.11 -7.20
N ALA A 209 -2.62 18.92 -8.52
CA ALA A 209 -1.59 18.18 -9.27
C ALA A 209 -0.20 18.85 -9.15
N ALA A 210 -0.14 20.18 -9.26
CA ALA A 210 1.12 20.92 -9.11
C ALA A 210 1.72 20.78 -7.70
N ASP A 211 0.89 20.80 -6.65
CA ASP A 211 1.34 20.62 -5.27
C ASP A 211 2.02 19.24 -5.07
N VAL A 212 1.44 18.18 -5.64
CA VAL A 212 2.06 16.83 -5.59
C VAL A 212 3.40 16.80 -6.31
N VAL A 213 3.53 17.48 -7.46
CA VAL A 213 4.80 17.57 -8.20
C VAL A 213 5.88 18.28 -7.37
N GLN A 214 5.51 19.27 -6.57
CA GLN A 214 6.47 19.94 -5.68
C GLN A 214 7.03 18.97 -4.64
N TRP A 215 6.16 18.15 -4.02
CA TRP A 215 6.60 17.12 -3.07
C TRP A 215 7.51 16.07 -3.73
N LEU A 216 7.14 15.60 -4.93
CA LEU A 216 7.98 14.66 -5.69
C LEU A 216 9.37 15.24 -6.04
N ARG A 217 9.48 16.55 -6.30
CA ARG A 217 10.78 17.20 -6.57
C ARG A 217 11.68 17.28 -5.35
N LEU A 218 11.13 17.29 -4.13
CA LEU A 218 11.91 17.27 -2.90
C LEU A 218 12.59 15.91 -2.65
N ALA A 219 12.09 14.85 -3.31
CA ALA A 219 12.67 13.49 -3.32
C ALA A 219 13.88 13.34 -4.26
N SER A 220 14.13 14.31 -5.13
CA SER A 220 15.16 14.24 -6.19
C SER A 220 16.35 15.18 -5.94
N ARG A 221 16.44 15.75 -4.74
CA ARG A 221 17.48 16.72 -4.36
C ARG A 221 18.52 16.16 -3.36
N GLY A 222 18.47 14.86 -3.07
CA GLY A 222 19.47 14.12 -2.29
C GLY A 222 20.52 13.45 -3.15
#